data_AF-A0A850WGB3-F1
#
_entry.id   AF-A0A850WGB3-F1
#
_cell.length_a   1.000
_cell.length_b   1.000
_cell.length_c   1.000
_cell.angle_alpha   90.00
_cell.angle_beta   90.00
_cell.angle_gamma   90.00
#
_symmetry.space_group_name_H-M   'P 1'
#
loop_
_entity.id
_entity.type
_entity.pdbx_description
1 polymer ?
#
loop_
_entity_poly.entity_id
_entity_poly.type
_entity_poly.pdbx_seq_one_letter_code
_entity_poly.pdbx_strand_id
1 'polypeptide(L)'
;REMSMLVASEDSSYMPARVVVLGGDSPAAIRTELNAVTVLPSDSRVILLENMTRFWPVIQIRVKRCQQGGIDTRVRGIEVLGPKPTFWPIFKEQLCRRTFLSCTARAHAWCQEICRDRGRLLQLFGRLNRVLRHEQAFADRFLPDDEAARALGRTCWEALVNPLVQSITSPDPHGVSPLAWLLSEYLESVEPPRRATSRGAVFGSRVRRLTQLLVHVDPEGPEPEEARAAAVLSLSLSLGRWEGGEEQGGASQGCKSSGLWGISQCWRGVVQQQVQRFLEAAGQAPDLVERYCGLYQRLRSATEELFGQQAAFVLALGQGFAGALLQLSFLATLHVSEQFARYLDGQIQELHGAVGSAGPLQRLRHILEPFVVFSGLELAHTFEHFYRHYLGDRLLAQGLSWLEGAIVEQIGLCFPSRFPQEMLSNLAESEELQQQFYLFQLQEQDKRLLELD
;
A
#
# COMPACT_ATOMS: atom_id res chain seq x y z
N ARG A 1 -22.48 43.32 -5.83
CA ARG A 1 -21.82 42.56 -4.73
C ARG A 1 -21.06 43.57 -3.91
N GLU A 2 -21.18 43.54 -2.60
CA GLU A 2 -20.78 44.65 -1.75
C GLU A 2 -20.15 44.16 -0.45
N MET A 3 -19.14 44.88 0.04
CA MET A 3 -18.59 44.73 1.38
C MET A 3 -18.77 46.06 2.10
N SER A 4 -19.40 46.05 3.27
CA SER A 4 -19.68 47.24 4.07
C SER A 4 -19.20 47.10 5.50
N MET A 5 -18.87 48.23 6.11
CA MET A 5 -18.45 48.36 7.50
C MET A 5 -19.53 49.10 8.28
N LEU A 6 -19.94 48.52 9.41
CA LEU A 6 -20.89 49.12 10.33
C LEU A 6 -20.15 49.97 11.36
N VAL A 7 -20.59 51.20 11.51
CA VAL A 7 -20.04 52.21 12.42
C VAL A 7 -21.20 52.86 13.15
N ALA A 8 -20.92 53.52 14.28
CA ALA A 8 -21.96 54.19 15.03
C ALA A 8 -21.47 55.56 15.48
N SER A 9 -22.30 56.59 15.28
CA SER A 9 -21.99 57.97 15.67
C SER A 9 -21.77 58.12 17.19
N GLU A 10 -22.40 57.25 18.00
CA GLU A 10 -22.19 57.15 19.46
C GLU A 10 -20.75 56.80 19.85
N ASP A 11 -19.95 56.24 18.94
CA ASP A 11 -18.55 55.93 19.21
C ASP A 11 -17.64 57.15 19.20
N SER A 12 -18.12 58.34 18.78
CA SER A 12 -17.40 59.61 18.86
C SER A 12 -15.95 59.53 18.33
N SER A 13 -14.94 59.75 19.17
CA SER A 13 -13.51 59.68 18.80
C SER A 13 -13.04 58.28 18.39
N TYR A 14 -13.77 57.22 18.78
CA TYR A 14 -13.47 55.84 18.38
C TYR A 14 -14.04 55.49 16.99
N MET A 15 -14.76 56.40 16.35
CA MET A 15 -15.29 56.16 15.01
C MET A 15 -14.18 56.33 13.96
N PRO A 16 -14.04 55.42 12.98
CA PRO A 16 -13.10 55.63 11.87
C PRO A 16 -13.52 56.87 11.07
N ALA A 17 -12.54 57.62 10.56
CA ALA A 17 -12.74 58.78 9.68
C ALA A 17 -12.20 58.54 8.27
N ARG A 18 -11.11 57.77 8.15
CA ARG A 18 -10.54 57.38 6.86
C ARG A 18 -10.09 55.93 6.88
N VAL A 19 -10.56 55.16 5.91
CA VAL A 19 -10.28 53.73 5.76
C VAL A 19 -9.72 53.47 4.38
N VAL A 20 -8.68 52.66 4.28
CA VAL A 20 -8.10 52.22 3.01
C VAL A 20 -8.19 50.70 2.94
N VAL A 21 -8.69 50.18 1.83
CA VAL A 21 -8.85 48.75 1.58
C VAL A 21 -7.79 48.32 0.58
N LEU A 22 -7.00 47.32 0.95
CA LEU A 22 -5.93 46.77 0.13
C LEU A 22 -6.22 45.31 -0.24
N GLY A 23 -5.70 44.86 -1.39
CA GLY A 23 -5.80 43.49 -1.90
C GLY A 23 -4.43 42.88 -2.19
N GLY A 24 -4.32 41.58 -1.97
CA GLY A 24 -3.12 40.79 -2.29
C GLY A 24 -3.40 39.30 -2.38
N ASP A 25 -2.43 38.56 -2.91
CA ASP A 25 -2.51 37.10 -3.08
C ASP A 25 -2.09 36.33 -1.82
N SER A 26 -1.38 36.98 -0.88
CA SER A 26 -1.00 36.43 0.42
C SER A 26 -0.82 37.56 1.46
N PRO A 27 -0.84 37.28 2.78
CA PRO A 27 -0.68 38.30 3.82
C PRO A 27 0.62 39.13 3.70
N ALA A 28 1.69 38.54 3.15
CA ALA A 28 2.97 39.21 2.93
C ALA A 28 3.01 40.09 1.65
N ALA A 29 2.07 39.88 0.73
CA ALA A 29 2.06 40.51 -0.60
C ALA A 29 0.85 41.45 -0.82
N ILE A 30 0.36 42.10 0.24
CA ILE A 30 -0.75 43.07 0.16
C ILE A 30 -0.20 44.45 -0.22
N ARG A 31 -0.21 44.77 -1.52
CA ARG A 31 0.32 46.04 -2.05
C ARG A 31 -0.67 46.83 -2.90
N THR A 32 -1.75 46.21 -3.38
CA THR A 32 -2.69 46.87 -4.29
C THR A 32 -3.75 47.63 -3.50
N GLU A 33 -3.84 48.94 -3.66
CA GLU A 33 -4.95 49.72 -3.10
C GLU A 33 -6.22 49.51 -3.93
N LEU A 34 -7.27 49.01 -3.29
CA LEU A 34 -8.54 48.70 -3.93
C LEU A 34 -9.53 49.86 -3.80
N ASN A 35 -9.58 50.49 -2.64
CA ASN A 35 -10.45 51.63 -2.39
C ASN A 35 -9.96 52.47 -1.19
N ALA A 36 -10.27 53.76 -1.19
CA ALA A 36 -10.04 54.65 -0.06
C ALA A 36 -11.35 55.39 0.28
N VAL A 37 -11.86 55.15 1.48
CA VAL A 37 -13.19 55.58 1.90
C VAL A 37 -13.07 56.60 3.04
N THR A 38 -13.85 57.67 2.93
CA THR A 38 -14.01 58.68 3.98
C THR A 38 -15.32 58.39 4.71
N VAL A 39 -15.25 58.31 6.03
CA VAL A 39 -16.38 57.99 6.90
C VAL A 39 -16.84 59.28 7.57
N LEU A 40 -18.11 59.64 7.41
CA LEU A 40 -18.71 60.81 8.02
C LEU A 40 -19.18 60.50 9.46
N PRO A 41 -19.20 61.49 10.37
CA PRO A 41 -19.64 61.28 11.75
C PRO A 41 -21.10 60.82 11.91
N SER A 42 -21.93 61.06 10.90
CA SER A 42 -23.34 60.66 10.85
C SER A 42 -23.56 59.28 10.23
N ASP A 43 -22.52 58.65 9.68
CA ASP A 43 -22.66 57.37 8.99
C ASP A 43 -22.94 56.25 9.99
N SER A 44 -23.79 55.32 9.58
CA SER A 44 -24.05 54.07 10.31
C SER A 44 -23.57 52.83 9.53
N ARG A 45 -23.47 52.94 8.21
CA ARG A 45 -23.04 51.87 7.31
C ARG A 45 -22.25 52.48 6.16
N VAL A 46 -21.03 52.01 5.96
CA VAL A 46 -20.09 52.54 4.96
C VAL A 46 -19.69 51.44 3.99
N ILE A 47 -19.84 51.70 2.69
CA ILE A 47 -19.45 50.76 1.64
C ILE A 47 -17.94 50.80 1.46
N LEU A 48 -17.27 49.66 1.65
CA LEU A 48 -15.82 49.51 1.50
C LEU A 48 -15.42 49.09 0.09
N LEU A 49 -16.13 48.11 -0.49
CA LEU A 49 -15.90 47.61 -1.84
C LEU A 49 -17.23 47.34 -2.51
N GLU A 50 -17.34 47.69 -3.79
CA GLU A 50 -18.53 47.46 -4.58
C GLU A 50 -18.15 46.95 -5.98
N ASN A 51 -18.86 45.92 -6.45
CA ASN A 51 -18.79 45.41 -7.83
C ASN A 51 -17.37 45.11 -8.34
N MET A 52 -16.55 44.51 -7.47
CA MET A 52 -15.19 44.08 -7.80
C MET A 52 -15.19 43.06 -8.95
N THR A 53 -14.35 43.30 -9.96
CA THR A 53 -14.21 42.45 -11.16
C THR A 53 -13.08 41.44 -11.06
N ARG A 54 -12.12 41.67 -10.15
CA ARG A 54 -10.99 40.78 -9.88
C ARG A 54 -11.17 40.09 -8.54
N PHE A 55 -10.83 38.79 -8.49
CA PHE A 55 -10.74 38.03 -7.25
C PHE A 55 -9.48 38.40 -6.45
N TRP A 56 -9.65 38.62 -5.15
CA TRP A 56 -8.58 38.95 -4.21
C TRP A 56 -8.62 37.97 -3.03
N PRO A 57 -7.63 37.06 -2.90
CA PRO A 57 -7.62 36.06 -1.84
C PRO A 57 -7.53 36.66 -0.44
N VAL A 58 -6.81 37.77 -0.29
CA VAL A 58 -6.64 38.49 0.98
C VAL A 58 -7.04 39.95 0.81
N ILE A 59 -7.97 40.41 1.65
CA ILE A 59 -8.40 41.81 1.72
C ILE A 59 -8.01 42.36 3.09
N GLN A 60 -7.27 43.46 3.11
CA GLN A 60 -6.86 44.15 4.34
C GLN A 60 -7.55 45.49 4.46
N ILE A 61 -8.32 45.67 5.53
CA ILE A 61 -8.93 46.96 5.89
C ILE A 61 -7.96 47.68 6.83
N ARG A 62 -7.48 48.85 6.41
CA ARG A 62 -6.60 49.71 7.22
C ARG A 62 -7.34 50.98 7.61
N VAL A 63 -7.65 51.13 8.89
CA VAL A 63 -8.09 52.42 9.42
C VAL A 63 -6.87 53.34 9.50
N LYS A 64 -6.92 54.46 8.80
CA LYS A 64 -5.82 55.44 8.71
C LYS A 64 -5.99 56.59 9.69
N ARG A 65 -7.23 56.96 10.00
CA ARG A 65 -7.57 58.03 10.94
C ARG A 65 -8.91 57.74 11.60
N CYS A 66 -9.04 58.15 12.85
CA CYS A 66 -10.28 58.19 13.61
C CYS A 66 -10.83 59.62 13.66
N GLN A 67 -12.11 59.76 14.03
CA GLN A 67 -12.73 61.05 14.26
C GLN A 67 -12.07 61.77 15.44
N GLN A 68 -12.06 63.10 15.41
CA GLN A 68 -11.55 63.95 16.51
C GLN A 68 -10.11 63.63 16.96
N GLY A 69 -9.31 62.99 16.10
CA GLY A 69 -7.93 62.60 16.45
C GLY A 69 -7.82 61.42 17.41
N GLY A 70 -8.87 60.59 17.53
CA GLY A 70 -8.83 59.38 18.35
C GLY A 70 -7.69 58.45 17.97
N ILE A 71 -7.13 57.78 18.98
CA ILE A 71 -6.02 56.83 18.84
C ILE A 71 -6.49 55.38 18.66
N ASP A 72 -7.75 55.11 18.99
CA ASP A 72 -8.39 53.79 18.91
C ASP A 72 -9.60 53.83 17.97
N THR A 73 -9.99 52.66 17.46
CA THR A 73 -11.19 52.51 16.63
C THR A 73 -12.10 51.38 17.07
N ARG A 74 -13.41 51.64 17.02
CA ARG A 74 -14.46 50.64 17.17
C ARG A 74 -15.18 50.43 15.84
N VAL A 75 -15.15 49.20 15.35
CA VAL A 75 -15.93 48.74 14.20
C VAL A 75 -17.03 47.84 14.73
N ARG A 76 -18.29 48.19 14.46
CA ARG A 76 -19.46 47.45 15.00
C ARG A 76 -19.70 46.13 14.27
N GLY A 77 -19.30 46.06 13.00
CA GLY A 77 -19.41 44.85 12.21
C GLY A 77 -18.90 45.05 10.79
N ILE A 78 -18.74 43.93 10.08
CA ILE A 78 -18.44 43.89 8.66
C ILE A 78 -19.51 43.02 8.03
N GLU A 79 -20.19 43.55 7.03
CA GLU A 79 -21.21 42.84 6.26
C GLU A 79 -20.71 42.59 4.85
N VAL A 80 -21.00 41.40 4.32
CA VAL A 80 -20.66 41.04 2.94
C VAL A 80 -21.92 40.58 2.22
N LEU A 81 -22.37 41.39 1.27
CA LEU A 81 -23.47 41.08 0.36
C LEU A 81 -22.91 40.45 -0.91
N GLY A 82 -22.73 39.12 -0.84
CA GLY A 82 -22.39 38.25 -1.97
C GLY A 82 -23.62 37.54 -2.54
N PRO A 83 -23.47 36.77 -3.64
CA PRO A 83 -24.46 35.77 -3.98
C PRO A 83 -24.62 34.83 -2.79
N LYS A 84 -25.87 34.50 -2.44
CA LYS A 84 -26.14 33.45 -1.44
C LYS A 84 -25.32 32.20 -1.83
N PRO A 85 -24.71 31.47 -0.88
CA PRO A 85 -23.91 30.25 -1.13
C PRO A 85 -24.73 29.07 -1.71
N THR A 86 -25.89 29.32 -2.31
CA THR A 86 -26.85 28.33 -2.81
C THR A 86 -26.64 27.93 -4.28
N PHE A 87 -25.70 28.55 -5.00
CA PHE A 87 -25.40 28.15 -6.39
C PHE A 87 -24.39 27.00 -6.49
N TRP A 88 -23.70 26.65 -5.40
CA TRP A 88 -22.71 25.58 -5.42
C TRP A 88 -23.28 24.23 -5.89
N PRO A 89 -24.47 23.75 -5.46
CA PRO A 89 -25.02 22.49 -5.97
C PRO A 89 -25.20 22.47 -7.50
N ILE A 90 -25.65 23.58 -8.09
CA ILE A 90 -25.85 23.71 -9.55
C ILE A 90 -24.51 23.84 -10.28
N PHE A 91 -23.58 24.63 -9.74
CA PHE A 91 -22.26 24.81 -10.33
C PHE A 91 -21.38 23.55 -10.19
N LYS A 92 -21.52 22.82 -9.07
CA LYS A 92 -20.88 21.53 -8.80
C LYS A 92 -21.22 20.53 -9.89
N GLU A 93 -22.50 20.37 -10.21
CA GLU A 93 -22.93 19.44 -11.25
C GLU A 93 -22.34 19.79 -12.63
N GLN A 94 -22.40 21.06 -13.03
CA GLN A 94 -21.86 21.49 -14.33
C GLN A 94 -20.32 21.40 -14.40
N LEU A 95 -19.64 21.77 -13.31
CA LEU A 95 -18.19 21.66 -13.20
C LEU A 95 -17.74 20.19 -13.24
N CYS A 96 -18.37 19.33 -12.45
CA CYS A 96 -18.12 17.89 -12.46
C CYS A 96 -18.40 17.30 -13.83
N ARG A 97 -19.54 17.63 -14.47
CA ARG A 97 -19.86 17.13 -15.82
C ARG A 97 -18.84 17.55 -16.87
N ARG A 98 -18.41 18.82 -16.86
CA ARG A 98 -17.37 19.30 -17.78
C ARG A 98 -16.03 18.59 -17.54
N THR A 99 -15.64 18.46 -16.27
CA THR A 99 -14.38 17.80 -15.88
C THR A 99 -14.42 16.32 -16.25
N PHE A 100 -15.53 15.65 -15.98
CA PHE A 100 -15.79 14.28 -16.38
C PHE A 100 -15.60 14.09 -17.88
N LEU A 101 -16.30 14.86 -18.73
CA LEU A 101 -16.19 14.75 -20.19
C LEU A 101 -14.75 14.99 -20.69
N SER A 102 -14.06 16.00 -20.14
CA SER A 102 -12.66 16.29 -20.46
C SER A 102 -11.72 15.14 -20.05
N CYS A 103 -11.90 14.60 -18.84
CA CYS A 103 -11.10 13.50 -18.31
C CYS A 103 -11.35 12.21 -19.08
N THR A 104 -12.60 11.87 -19.37
CA THR A 104 -12.97 10.68 -20.15
C THR A 104 -12.40 10.73 -21.57
N ALA A 105 -12.46 11.89 -22.24
CA ALA A 105 -11.85 12.07 -23.56
C ALA A 105 -10.32 11.86 -23.51
N ARG A 106 -9.64 12.39 -22.48
CA ARG A 106 -8.20 12.18 -22.26
C ARG A 106 -7.89 10.72 -21.95
N ALA A 107 -8.66 10.07 -21.09
CA ALA A 107 -8.50 8.65 -20.75
C ALA A 107 -8.57 7.79 -22.01
N HIS A 108 -9.63 7.95 -22.83
CA HIS A 108 -9.77 7.18 -24.06
C HIS A 108 -8.61 7.42 -25.03
N ALA A 109 -8.18 8.67 -25.24
CA ALA A 109 -7.06 8.97 -26.13
C ALA A 109 -5.76 8.32 -25.63
N TRP A 110 -5.46 8.43 -24.33
CA TRP A 110 -4.25 7.85 -23.76
C TRP A 110 -4.28 6.32 -23.73
N CYS A 111 -5.43 5.70 -23.41
CA CYS A 111 -5.58 4.24 -23.51
C CYS A 111 -5.28 3.76 -24.93
N GLN A 112 -5.85 4.41 -25.96
CA GLN A 112 -5.59 4.05 -27.35
C GLN A 112 -4.12 4.22 -27.74
N GLU A 113 -3.45 5.26 -27.25
CA GLU A 113 -2.01 5.46 -27.45
C GLU A 113 -1.18 4.33 -26.83
N ILE A 114 -1.51 3.90 -25.61
CA ILE A 114 -0.79 2.85 -24.89
C ILE A 114 -1.05 1.48 -25.52
N CYS A 115 -2.27 1.21 -25.96
CA CYS A 115 -2.60 -0.02 -26.68
C CYS A 115 -1.84 -0.13 -28.01
N ARG A 116 -1.58 1.00 -28.70
CA ARG A 116 -0.78 1.03 -29.93
C ARG A 116 0.72 0.92 -29.68
N ASP A 117 1.20 1.54 -28.61
CA ASP A 117 2.62 1.62 -28.25
C ASP A 117 2.79 1.55 -26.73
N ARG A 118 3.14 0.35 -26.24
CA ARG A 118 3.34 0.08 -24.81
C ARG A 118 4.43 0.96 -24.19
N GLY A 119 5.41 1.41 -24.98
CA GLY A 119 6.48 2.31 -24.51
C GLY A 119 5.96 3.67 -24.04
N ARG A 120 4.77 4.09 -24.47
CA ARG A 120 4.13 5.35 -24.03
C ARG A 120 3.61 5.28 -22.60
N LEU A 121 3.49 4.10 -22.01
CA LEU A 121 3.08 3.93 -20.61
C LEU A 121 3.98 4.72 -19.65
N LEU A 122 5.30 4.81 -19.94
CA LEU A 122 6.23 5.61 -19.14
C LEU A 122 5.96 7.13 -19.20
N GLN A 123 5.35 7.61 -20.29
CA GLN A 123 4.96 9.01 -20.43
C GLN A 123 3.67 9.33 -19.66
N LEU A 124 2.86 8.31 -19.33
CA LEU A 124 1.63 8.45 -18.58
C LEU A 124 1.87 9.17 -17.25
N PHE A 125 2.92 8.81 -16.51
CA PHE A 125 3.26 9.43 -15.22
C PHE A 125 3.33 10.96 -15.34
N GLY A 126 4.07 11.47 -16.33
CA GLY A 126 4.25 12.91 -16.54
C GLY A 126 2.95 13.61 -16.93
N ARG A 127 2.11 12.96 -17.74
CA ARG A 127 0.83 13.52 -18.20
C ARG A 127 -0.20 13.52 -17.06
N LEU A 128 -0.35 12.40 -16.37
CA LEU A 128 -1.31 12.21 -15.28
C LEU A 128 -0.99 13.14 -14.10
N ASN A 129 0.28 13.20 -13.67
CA ASN A 129 0.69 14.09 -12.58
C ASN A 129 0.46 15.58 -12.91
N ARG A 130 0.64 15.99 -14.18
CA ARG A 130 0.33 17.37 -14.60
C ARG A 130 -1.17 17.67 -14.52
N VAL A 131 -2.02 16.74 -14.96
CA VAL A 131 -3.47 16.92 -14.89
C VAL A 131 -3.94 16.97 -13.44
N LEU A 132 -3.51 16.02 -12.60
CA LEU A 132 -3.90 15.99 -11.18
C LEU A 132 -3.47 17.26 -10.44
N ARG A 133 -2.24 17.75 -10.68
CA ARG A 133 -1.78 19.02 -10.10
C ARG A 133 -2.56 20.23 -10.60
N HIS A 134 -2.99 20.21 -11.86
CA HIS A 134 -3.81 21.28 -12.41
C HIS A 134 -5.19 21.32 -11.76
N GLU A 135 -5.85 20.17 -11.62
CA GLU A 135 -7.14 20.05 -10.94
C GLU A 135 -7.04 20.40 -9.46
N GLN A 136 -5.98 19.97 -8.77
CA GLN A 136 -5.75 20.34 -7.37
C GLN A 136 -5.52 21.85 -7.21
N ALA A 137 -4.65 22.45 -8.04
CA ALA A 137 -4.40 23.89 -7.98
C ALA A 137 -5.64 24.72 -8.35
N PHE A 138 -6.54 24.18 -9.19
CA PHE A 138 -7.84 24.77 -9.45
C PHE A 138 -8.75 24.67 -8.22
N ALA A 139 -8.80 23.49 -7.59
CA ALA A 139 -9.58 23.25 -6.38
C ALA A 139 -9.20 24.23 -5.27
N ASP A 140 -7.91 24.33 -4.95
CA ASP A 140 -7.37 25.16 -3.86
C ASP A 140 -7.64 26.66 -4.07
N ARG A 141 -7.77 27.11 -5.32
CA ARG A 141 -7.89 28.54 -5.66
C ARG A 141 -9.33 29.02 -5.85
N PHE A 142 -10.21 28.14 -6.33
CA PHE A 142 -11.52 28.56 -6.85
C PHE A 142 -12.70 27.87 -6.17
N LEU A 143 -12.48 26.78 -5.43
CA LEU A 143 -13.57 26.08 -4.76
C LEU A 143 -13.83 26.63 -3.35
N PRO A 144 -15.09 26.63 -2.90
CA PRO A 144 -15.48 27.28 -1.66
C PRO A 144 -15.11 26.47 -0.40
N ASP A 145 -15.03 25.14 -0.51
CA ASP A 145 -14.80 24.23 0.60
C ASP A 145 -14.07 22.93 0.18
N ASP A 146 -13.61 22.17 1.17
CA ASP A 146 -12.91 20.90 0.95
C ASP A 146 -13.84 19.79 0.43
N GLU A 147 -15.15 19.91 0.64
CA GLU A 147 -16.12 18.95 0.09
C GLU A 147 -16.22 19.10 -1.44
N ALA A 148 -16.21 20.33 -1.94
CA ALA A 148 -16.14 20.68 -3.33
C ALA A 148 -14.87 20.16 -3.99
N ALA A 149 -13.72 20.38 -3.34
CA ALA A 149 -12.43 19.90 -3.79
C ALA A 149 -12.40 18.37 -3.89
N ARG A 150 -12.89 17.67 -2.87
CA ARG A 150 -13.01 16.21 -2.89
C ARG A 150 -13.97 15.71 -3.96
N ALA A 151 -15.10 16.38 -4.18
CA ALA A 151 -16.05 15.99 -5.22
C ALA A 151 -15.44 16.09 -6.63
N LEU A 152 -14.72 17.19 -6.92
CA LEU A 152 -13.99 17.36 -8.18
C LEU A 152 -12.88 16.32 -8.33
N GLY A 153 -12.12 16.08 -7.26
CA GLY A 153 -11.07 15.05 -7.20
C GLY A 153 -11.60 13.65 -7.52
N ARG A 154 -12.72 13.26 -6.89
CA ARG A 154 -13.42 11.98 -7.17
C ARG A 154 -13.88 11.89 -8.63
N THR A 155 -14.48 12.95 -9.18
CA THR A 155 -14.90 12.96 -10.58
C THR A 155 -13.70 12.80 -11.52
N CYS A 156 -12.58 13.47 -11.25
CA CYS A 156 -11.36 13.31 -12.03
C CYS A 156 -10.82 11.88 -11.91
N TRP A 157 -10.84 11.29 -10.71
CA TRP A 157 -10.39 9.92 -10.46
C TRP A 157 -11.22 8.89 -11.23
N GLU A 158 -12.54 8.96 -11.12
CA GLU A 158 -13.48 8.06 -11.79
C GLU A 158 -13.43 8.19 -13.32
N ALA A 159 -13.30 9.41 -13.85
CA ALA A 159 -13.31 9.66 -15.29
C ALA A 159 -11.94 9.45 -15.95
N LEU A 160 -10.85 9.67 -15.22
CA LEU A 160 -9.49 9.59 -15.76
C LEU A 160 -8.76 8.34 -15.29
N VAL A 161 -8.59 8.17 -13.98
CA VAL A 161 -7.64 7.19 -13.44
C VAL A 161 -8.21 5.78 -13.46
N ASN A 162 -9.46 5.57 -13.03
CA ASN A 162 -10.10 4.26 -13.08
C ASN A 162 -10.07 3.60 -14.47
N PRO A 163 -10.54 4.26 -15.56
CA PRO A 163 -10.50 3.66 -16.90
C PRO A 163 -9.07 3.47 -17.42
N LEU A 164 -8.14 4.35 -17.05
CA LEU A 164 -6.72 4.17 -17.38
C LEU A 164 -6.15 2.93 -16.70
N VAL A 165 -6.35 2.79 -15.39
CA VAL A 165 -5.88 1.64 -14.61
C VAL A 165 -6.47 0.35 -15.17
N GLN A 166 -7.78 0.31 -15.39
CA GLN A 166 -8.45 -0.84 -16.00
C GLN A 166 -7.84 -1.21 -17.37
N SER A 167 -7.58 -0.22 -18.23
CA SER A 167 -7.00 -0.45 -19.55
C SER A 167 -5.54 -0.93 -19.51
N ILE A 168 -4.73 -0.48 -18.55
CA ILE A 168 -3.32 -0.90 -18.45
C ILE A 168 -3.18 -2.24 -17.71
N THR A 169 -4.16 -2.64 -16.90
CA THR A 169 -4.18 -3.92 -16.19
C THR A 169 -4.91 -5.02 -16.95
N SER A 170 -5.83 -4.68 -17.87
CA SER A 170 -6.52 -5.66 -18.70
C SER A 170 -5.57 -6.33 -19.70
N PRO A 171 -5.58 -7.67 -19.81
CA PRO A 171 -4.77 -8.38 -20.80
C PRO A 171 -5.23 -8.04 -22.22
N ASP A 172 -4.27 -7.97 -23.13
CA ASP A 172 -4.53 -7.79 -24.56
C ASP A 172 -4.83 -9.14 -25.24
N PRO A 173 -5.05 -9.22 -26.57
CA PRO A 173 -5.27 -10.48 -27.26
C PRO A 173 -4.13 -11.50 -27.12
N HIS A 174 -2.93 -11.05 -26.72
CA HIS A 174 -1.77 -11.90 -26.42
C HIS A 174 -1.71 -12.33 -24.95
N GLY A 175 -2.72 -11.97 -24.14
CA GLY A 175 -2.84 -12.34 -22.74
C GLY A 175 -1.99 -11.50 -21.79
N VAL A 176 -1.26 -10.48 -22.27
CA VAL A 176 -0.34 -9.68 -21.45
C VAL A 176 -0.79 -8.24 -21.41
N SER A 177 -1.09 -7.73 -20.21
CA SER A 177 -1.47 -6.33 -20.05
C SER A 177 -0.28 -5.39 -20.26
N PRO A 178 -0.49 -4.13 -20.68
CA PRO A 178 0.59 -3.15 -20.83
C PRO A 178 1.41 -2.95 -19.55
N LEU A 179 0.76 -2.99 -18.39
CA LEU A 179 1.43 -2.92 -17.09
C LEU A 179 2.25 -4.20 -16.83
N ALA A 180 1.69 -5.38 -17.09
CA ALA A 180 2.41 -6.65 -16.90
C ALA A 180 3.67 -6.72 -17.76
N TRP A 181 3.59 -6.25 -19.02
CA TRP A 181 4.75 -6.16 -19.90
C TRP A 181 5.83 -5.25 -19.30
N LEU A 182 5.46 -4.04 -18.84
CA LEU A 182 6.42 -3.10 -18.25
C LEU A 182 7.09 -3.66 -16.99
N LEU A 183 6.33 -4.36 -16.15
CA LEU A 183 6.83 -4.96 -14.92
C LEU A 183 7.75 -6.16 -15.20
N SER A 184 7.45 -6.97 -16.22
CA SER A 184 8.34 -8.03 -16.68
C SER A 184 9.66 -7.48 -17.22
N GLU A 185 9.60 -6.43 -18.06
CA GLU A 185 10.80 -5.72 -18.55
C GLU A 185 11.61 -5.10 -17.41
N TYR A 186 10.95 -4.58 -16.37
CA TYR A 186 11.64 -4.11 -15.16
C TYR A 186 12.43 -5.24 -14.51
N LEU A 187 11.81 -6.39 -14.28
CA LEU A 187 12.46 -7.53 -13.65
C LEU A 187 13.61 -8.11 -14.47
N GLU A 188 13.51 -8.08 -15.80
CA GLU A 188 14.55 -8.55 -16.72
C GLU A 188 15.69 -7.54 -16.85
N SER A 189 15.40 -6.23 -16.74
CA SER A 189 16.40 -5.16 -16.80
C SER A 189 17.18 -4.92 -15.50
N VAL A 190 16.74 -5.49 -14.37
CA VAL A 190 17.46 -5.47 -13.09
C VAL A 190 18.63 -6.47 -13.17
N GLU A 191 19.68 -6.06 -13.86
CA GLU A 191 20.99 -6.72 -13.82
C GLU A 191 21.67 -6.50 -12.46
N PRO A 192 22.55 -7.42 -12.02
CA PRO A 192 23.27 -7.29 -10.75
C PRO A 192 24.06 -5.98 -10.66
N PRO A 193 24.34 -5.48 -9.44
CA PRO A 193 24.81 -4.11 -9.15
C PRO A 193 26.17 -3.71 -9.74
N ARG A 194 26.79 -4.54 -10.58
CA ARG A 194 28.14 -4.33 -11.12
C ARG A 194 28.18 -3.59 -12.47
N ARG A 195 27.06 -3.43 -13.20
CA ARG A 195 27.02 -2.71 -14.49
C ARG A 195 25.70 -1.97 -14.74
N ALA A 196 25.36 -1.00 -13.89
CA ALA A 196 24.23 -0.12 -14.16
C ALA A 196 24.56 0.83 -15.33
N THR A 197 24.21 0.41 -16.56
CA THR A 197 24.24 1.31 -17.72
C THR A 197 23.24 2.44 -17.47
N SER A 198 23.64 3.70 -17.66
CA SER A 198 22.84 4.90 -17.29
C SER A 198 21.40 4.90 -17.81
N ARG A 199 21.13 4.23 -18.94
CA ARG A 199 19.79 4.07 -19.52
C ARG A 199 18.86 3.18 -18.69
N GLY A 200 19.37 2.09 -18.10
CA GLY A 200 18.58 1.17 -17.27
C GLY A 200 18.14 1.81 -15.94
N ALA A 201 19.02 2.61 -15.33
CA ALA A 201 18.69 3.35 -14.11
C ALA A 201 17.58 4.39 -14.33
N VAL A 202 17.61 5.09 -15.47
CA VAL A 202 16.56 6.07 -15.84
C VAL A 202 15.23 5.36 -16.11
N PHE A 203 15.25 4.22 -16.79
CA PHE A 203 14.05 3.39 -17.01
C PHE A 203 13.45 2.93 -15.68
N GLY A 204 14.23 2.28 -14.81
CA GLY A 204 13.75 1.82 -13.51
C GLY A 204 13.21 2.94 -12.62
N SER A 205 13.84 4.12 -12.63
CA SER A 205 13.32 5.31 -11.93
C SER A 205 11.96 5.79 -12.47
N ARG A 206 11.71 5.66 -13.77
CA ARG A 206 10.40 6.02 -14.36
C ARG A 206 9.33 5.00 -14.01
N VAL A 207 9.66 3.70 -14.03
CA VAL A 207 8.73 2.63 -13.62
C VAL A 207 8.33 2.81 -12.16
N ARG A 208 9.29 2.96 -11.23
CA ARG A 208 8.99 3.18 -9.80
C ARG A 208 8.11 4.40 -9.56
N ARG A 209 8.39 5.53 -10.24
CA ARG A 209 7.54 6.73 -10.11
C ARG A 209 6.12 6.51 -10.63
N LEU A 210 5.97 5.77 -11.73
CA LEU A 210 4.67 5.42 -12.27
C LEU A 210 3.88 4.54 -11.30
N THR A 211 4.47 3.44 -10.82
CA THR A 211 3.79 2.50 -9.91
C THR A 211 3.45 3.17 -8.58
N GLN A 212 4.35 3.97 -8.02
CA GLN A 212 4.08 4.73 -6.79
C GLN A 212 2.91 5.70 -6.97
N LEU A 213 2.82 6.40 -8.11
CA LEU A 213 1.69 7.30 -8.38
C LEU A 213 0.38 6.52 -8.56
N LEU A 214 0.38 5.40 -9.26
CA LEU A 214 -0.84 4.61 -9.44
C LEU A 214 -1.36 4.03 -8.10
N VAL A 215 -0.45 3.79 -7.16
CA VAL A 215 -0.77 3.20 -5.86
C VAL A 215 -1.16 4.23 -4.79
N HIS A 216 -0.67 5.48 -4.86
CA HIS A 216 -0.86 6.49 -3.81
C HIS A 216 -1.90 7.57 -4.12
N VAL A 217 -2.59 7.51 -5.26
CA VAL A 217 -3.56 8.56 -5.65
C VAL A 217 -5.00 8.16 -5.30
N ASP A 218 -5.22 7.10 -4.52
CA ASP A 218 -6.57 6.78 -4.02
C ASP A 218 -7.09 7.94 -3.13
N PRO A 219 -8.23 8.58 -3.46
CA PRO A 219 -8.78 9.69 -2.67
C PRO A 219 -9.43 9.25 -1.35
N GLU A 220 -9.46 7.95 -1.04
CA GLU A 220 -9.86 7.43 0.27
C GLU A 220 -8.62 7.29 1.16
N GLY A 221 -8.67 7.92 2.34
CA GLY A 221 -7.52 8.12 3.22
C GLY A 221 -6.85 6.85 3.75
N PRO A 222 -5.76 6.98 4.52
CA PRO A 222 -5.03 5.83 5.05
C PRO A 222 -5.90 5.09 6.08
N GLU A 223 -6.45 3.94 5.69
CA GLU A 223 -6.97 2.96 6.64
C GLU A 223 -5.82 2.49 7.56
N PRO A 224 -6.07 2.32 8.87
CA PRO A 224 -5.02 2.18 9.88
C PRO A 224 -4.28 0.84 9.81
N GLU A 225 -3.14 0.80 10.52
CA GLU A 225 -2.15 -0.29 10.62
C GLU A 225 -2.68 -1.71 10.94
N GLU A 226 -3.98 -1.89 11.18
CA GLU A 226 -4.62 -3.21 11.33
C GLU A 226 -4.60 -4.03 10.03
N ALA A 227 -4.50 -3.38 8.87
CA ALA A 227 -4.38 -4.04 7.57
C ALA A 227 -3.07 -4.83 7.40
N ARG A 228 -2.01 -4.52 8.18
CA ARG A 228 -0.74 -5.26 8.14
C ARG A 228 -0.82 -6.61 8.83
N ALA A 229 -1.48 -6.66 10.00
CA ALA A 229 -1.71 -7.91 10.73
C ALA A 229 -2.77 -8.78 10.04
N ALA A 230 -3.84 -8.15 9.52
CA ALA A 230 -4.85 -8.83 8.73
C ALA A 230 -4.30 -9.40 7.42
N ALA A 231 -3.29 -8.78 6.79
CA ALA A 231 -2.73 -9.27 5.54
C ALA A 231 -1.94 -10.58 5.69
N VAL A 232 -1.11 -10.69 6.73
CA VAL A 232 -0.36 -11.93 7.03
C VAL A 232 -1.32 -13.06 7.39
N LEU A 233 -2.36 -12.77 8.18
CA LEU A 233 -3.42 -13.73 8.49
C LEU A 233 -4.32 -14.04 7.28
N SER A 234 -4.51 -13.08 6.36
CA SER A 234 -5.30 -13.30 5.14
C SER A 234 -4.56 -14.12 4.10
N LEU A 235 -3.22 -14.08 4.05
CA LEU A 235 -2.41 -14.99 3.24
C LEU A 235 -2.69 -16.44 3.64
N SER A 236 -2.77 -16.70 4.95
CA SER A 236 -3.09 -18.03 5.50
C SER A 236 -4.58 -18.43 5.40
N LEU A 237 -5.52 -17.49 5.50
CA LEU A 237 -6.96 -17.77 5.45
C LEU A 237 -7.52 -17.85 4.03
N SER A 238 -6.98 -17.08 3.07
CA SER A 238 -7.51 -17.03 1.70
C SER A 238 -7.00 -18.13 0.78
N LEU A 239 -5.91 -18.83 1.14
CA LEU A 239 -5.50 -20.07 0.47
C LEU A 239 -6.34 -21.30 0.89
N GLY A 240 -7.12 -21.21 1.97
CA GLY A 240 -7.85 -22.34 2.55
C GLY A 240 -9.29 -22.56 2.07
N ARG A 241 -9.77 -21.84 1.06
CA ARG A 241 -11.16 -21.98 0.57
C ARG A 241 -11.24 -22.11 -0.95
N TRP A 242 -10.91 -23.30 -1.44
CA TRP A 242 -11.34 -23.78 -2.76
C TRP A 242 -12.22 -25.00 -2.56
N GLU A 243 -13.53 -24.79 -2.41
CA GLU A 243 -14.52 -25.84 -2.65
C GLU A 243 -15.39 -25.37 -3.81
N GLY A 244 -15.45 -26.21 -4.85
CA GLY A 244 -16.21 -25.94 -6.05
C GLY A 244 -17.72 -25.97 -5.81
N GLY A 245 -18.44 -25.28 -6.69
CA GLY A 245 -19.90 -25.42 -6.82
C GLY A 245 -20.67 -24.12 -6.69
N GLU A 246 -21.18 -23.69 -7.85
CA GLU A 246 -22.41 -22.91 -8.06
C GLU A 246 -22.38 -21.37 -7.90
N GLU A 247 -22.69 -20.73 -9.04
CA GLU A 247 -23.22 -19.39 -9.15
C GLU A 247 -24.45 -19.23 -8.23
N GLN A 248 -24.36 -18.36 -7.23
CA GLN A 248 -25.52 -17.56 -6.82
C GLN A 248 -25.09 -16.29 -6.07
N GLY A 249 -25.66 -15.19 -6.53
CA GLY A 249 -25.40 -13.84 -6.05
C GLY A 249 -25.71 -13.64 -4.57
N GLY A 250 -24.78 -13.02 -3.88
CA GLY A 250 -24.97 -12.41 -2.57
C GLY A 250 -24.14 -11.12 -2.53
N ALA A 251 -24.81 -9.99 -2.72
CA ALA A 251 -24.22 -8.67 -2.60
C ALA A 251 -23.67 -8.48 -1.17
N SER A 252 -22.34 -8.52 -1.03
CA SER A 252 -21.66 -7.89 0.10
C SER A 252 -21.11 -6.55 -0.37
N GLN A 253 -21.78 -5.49 0.08
CA GLN A 253 -21.34 -4.12 -0.05
C GLN A 253 -19.94 -3.96 0.53
N GLY A 254 -19.02 -3.57 -0.35
CA GLY A 254 -17.71 -3.03 -0.02
C GLY A 254 -17.13 -2.52 -1.32
N CYS A 255 -17.39 -1.27 -1.65
CA CYS A 255 -16.78 -0.59 -2.79
C CYS A 255 -15.26 -0.50 -2.52
N LYS A 256 -14.52 -1.59 -2.76
CA LYS A 256 -13.09 -1.67 -2.52
C LYS A 256 -12.38 -1.38 -3.83
N SER A 257 -11.85 -0.16 -3.94
CA SER A 257 -10.75 0.27 -4.83
C SER A 257 -10.47 -0.63 -6.06
N SER A 258 -11.38 -0.62 -7.05
CA SER A 258 -11.28 -1.38 -8.30
C SER A 258 -9.91 -1.23 -9.00
N GLY A 259 -9.28 -0.05 -8.87
CA GLY A 259 -7.96 0.23 -9.43
C GLY A 259 -6.80 -0.50 -8.74
N LEU A 260 -6.68 -0.40 -7.42
CA LEU A 260 -5.61 -1.06 -6.66
C LEU A 260 -5.69 -2.58 -6.77
N TRP A 261 -6.92 -3.12 -6.77
CA TRP A 261 -7.14 -4.55 -6.99
C TRP A 261 -6.67 -5.00 -8.38
N GLY A 262 -6.96 -4.22 -9.44
CA GLY A 262 -6.49 -4.54 -10.78
C GLY A 262 -4.96 -4.56 -10.90
N ILE A 263 -4.28 -3.62 -10.23
CA ILE A 263 -2.81 -3.54 -10.22
C ILE A 263 -2.21 -4.71 -9.42
N SER A 264 -2.78 -5.07 -8.27
CA SER A 264 -2.29 -6.20 -7.47
C SER A 264 -2.49 -7.54 -8.17
N GLN A 265 -3.62 -7.75 -8.85
CA GLN A 265 -3.83 -8.94 -9.69
C GLN A 265 -2.86 -8.98 -10.87
N CYS A 266 -2.57 -7.83 -11.49
CA CYS A 266 -1.57 -7.75 -12.54
C CYS A 266 -0.17 -8.13 -12.02
N TRP A 267 0.21 -7.66 -10.82
CA TRP A 267 1.48 -8.04 -10.19
C TRP A 267 1.55 -9.53 -9.88
N ARG A 268 0.48 -10.09 -9.31
CA ARG A 268 0.36 -11.54 -9.07
C ARG A 268 0.63 -12.35 -10.35
N GLY A 269 0.02 -11.96 -11.47
CA GLY A 269 0.22 -12.63 -12.77
C GLY A 269 1.67 -12.57 -13.27
N VAL A 270 2.33 -11.41 -13.13
CA VAL A 270 3.75 -11.25 -13.50
C VAL A 270 4.65 -12.14 -12.63
N VAL A 271 4.43 -12.14 -11.31
CA VAL A 271 5.17 -12.99 -10.37
C VAL A 271 4.97 -14.46 -10.73
N GLN A 272 3.72 -14.88 -10.94
CA GLN A 272 3.40 -16.27 -11.32
C GLN A 272 4.13 -16.69 -12.61
N GLN A 273 4.12 -15.84 -13.64
CA GLN A 273 4.80 -16.13 -14.91
C GLN A 273 6.33 -16.21 -14.76
N GLN A 274 6.94 -15.39 -13.89
CA GLN A 274 8.37 -15.42 -13.62
C GLN A 274 8.76 -16.71 -12.88
N VAL A 275 7.97 -17.11 -11.87
CA VAL A 275 8.21 -18.33 -11.11
C VAL A 275 7.96 -19.57 -11.97
N GLN A 276 6.93 -19.57 -12.81
CA GLN A 276 6.66 -20.68 -13.75
C GLN A 276 7.83 -20.88 -14.73
N ARG A 277 8.30 -19.80 -15.38
CA ARG A 277 9.49 -19.86 -16.26
C ARG A 277 10.73 -20.37 -15.54
N PHE A 278 10.91 -19.98 -14.28
CA PHE A 278 12.01 -20.49 -13.45
C PHE A 278 11.87 -21.99 -13.16
N LEU A 279 10.68 -22.45 -12.77
CA LEU A 279 10.42 -23.87 -12.48
C LEU A 279 10.57 -24.74 -13.72
N GLU A 280 10.13 -24.27 -14.89
CA GLU A 280 10.33 -24.96 -16.17
C GLU A 280 11.82 -25.07 -16.54
N ALA A 281 12.63 -24.04 -16.27
CA ALA A 281 14.04 -24.01 -16.61
C ALA A 281 14.96 -24.70 -15.59
N ALA A 282 14.66 -24.62 -14.30
CA ALA A 282 15.53 -25.04 -13.21
C ALA A 282 14.94 -26.16 -12.33
N GLY A 283 13.72 -26.65 -12.61
CA GLY A 283 12.99 -27.58 -11.77
C GLY A 283 13.67 -28.93 -11.48
N GLN A 284 14.71 -29.29 -12.23
CA GLN A 284 15.49 -30.53 -12.06
C GLN A 284 16.92 -30.26 -11.53
N ALA A 285 17.27 -29.01 -11.25
CA ALA A 285 18.60 -28.65 -10.79
C ALA A 285 18.77 -28.99 -9.29
N PRO A 286 19.95 -29.49 -8.85
CA PRO A 286 20.18 -29.80 -7.44
C PRO A 286 20.19 -28.56 -6.54
N ASP A 287 20.45 -27.38 -7.10
CA ASP A 287 20.44 -26.07 -6.43
C ASP A 287 19.11 -25.31 -6.64
N LEU A 288 18.02 -26.03 -6.95
CA LEU A 288 16.69 -25.46 -7.17
C LEU A 288 16.25 -24.54 -6.04
N VAL A 289 16.36 -25.01 -4.79
CA VAL A 289 15.82 -24.30 -3.61
C VAL A 289 16.60 -23.02 -3.33
N GLU A 290 17.93 -23.04 -3.46
CA GLU A 290 18.76 -21.84 -3.30
C GLU A 290 18.39 -20.77 -4.34
N ARG A 291 18.24 -21.19 -5.60
CA ARG A 291 17.82 -20.28 -6.68
C ARG A 291 16.39 -19.79 -6.49
N TYR A 292 15.49 -20.62 -5.97
CA TYR A 292 14.12 -20.24 -5.60
C TYR A 292 14.11 -19.18 -4.50
N CYS A 293 14.87 -19.37 -3.42
CA CYS A 293 15.02 -18.39 -2.35
C CYS A 293 15.59 -17.07 -2.88
N GLY A 294 16.60 -17.13 -3.76
CA GLY A 294 17.16 -15.95 -4.42
C GLY A 294 16.15 -15.23 -5.32
N LEU A 295 15.31 -15.97 -6.04
CA LEU A 295 14.21 -15.39 -6.84
C LEU A 295 13.16 -14.74 -5.95
N TYR A 296 12.75 -15.39 -4.86
CA TYR A 296 11.81 -14.85 -3.88
C TYR A 296 12.31 -13.54 -3.29
N GLN A 297 13.57 -13.49 -2.85
CA GLN A 297 14.17 -12.27 -2.31
C GLN A 297 14.20 -11.15 -3.35
N ARG A 298 14.59 -11.46 -4.60
CA ARG A 298 14.60 -10.47 -5.69
C ARG A 298 13.21 -9.89 -5.95
N LEU A 299 12.19 -10.74 -6.06
CA LEU A 299 10.81 -10.33 -6.31
C LEU A 299 10.21 -9.59 -5.11
N ARG A 300 10.59 -9.97 -3.88
CA ARG A 300 10.23 -9.24 -2.67
C ARG A 300 10.80 -7.83 -2.68
N SER A 301 12.10 -7.68 -2.92
CA SER A 301 12.75 -6.36 -3.03
C SER A 301 12.12 -5.53 -4.14
N ALA A 302 11.83 -6.11 -5.30
CA ALA A 302 11.14 -5.43 -6.38
C ALA A 302 9.72 -4.98 -5.98
N THR A 303 8.98 -5.81 -5.22
CA THR A 303 7.65 -5.47 -4.69
C THR A 303 7.73 -4.24 -3.79
N GLU A 304 8.70 -4.23 -2.87
CA GLU A 304 8.94 -3.11 -1.94
C GLU A 304 9.36 -1.83 -2.70
N GLU A 305 10.24 -1.94 -3.70
CA GLU A 305 10.70 -0.80 -4.50
C GLU A 305 9.60 -0.17 -5.36
N LEU A 306 8.72 -1.01 -5.94
CA LEU A 306 7.70 -0.57 -6.89
C LEU A 306 6.43 -0.07 -6.18
N PHE A 307 6.00 -0.74 -5.12
CA PHE A 307 4.70 -0.52 -4.50
C PHE A 307 4.77 -0.10 -3.02
N GLY A 308 5.97 -0.10 -2.42
CA GLY A 308 6.16 0.20 -1.00
C GLY A 308 5.73 -0.95 -0.09
N GLN A 309 5.51 -0.66 1.20
CA GLN A 309 5.14 -1.66 2.22
C GLN A 309 3.63 -1.93 2.28
N GLN A 310 2.99 -2.06 1.11
CA GLN A 310 1.56 -2.31 1.03
C GLN A 310 1.25 -3.80 1.07
N ALA A 311 0.41 -4.18 2.04
CA ALA A 311 -0.06 -5.54 2.29
C ALA A 311 -0.59 -6.26 1.03
N ALA A 312 -1.40 -5.57 0.21
CA ALA A 312 -2.02 -6.15 -0.98
C ALA A 312 -0.98 -6.67 -2.00
N PHE A 313 0.19 -6.04 -2.09
CA PHE A 313 1.23 -6.44 -3.04
C PHE A 313 2.12 -7.56 -2.48
N VAL A 314 2.31 -7.61 -1.15
CA VAL A 314 2.95 -8.76 -0.48
C VAL A 314 2.08 -10.01 -0.59
N LEU A 315 0.76 -9.85 -0.44
CA LEU A 315 -0.24 -10.89 -0.72
C LEU A 315 -0.17 -11.36 -2.17
N ALA A 316 -0.16 -10.44 -3.14
CA ALA A 316 -0.05 -10.76 -4.56
C ALA A 316 1.26 -11.49 -4.91
N LEU A 317 2.37 -11.14 -4.26
CA LEU A 317 3.64 -11.87 -4.37
C LEU A 317 3.47 -13.33 -3.95
N GLY A 318 2.97 -13.57 -2.74
CA GLY A 318 2.75 -14.94 -2.23
C GLY A 318 1.78 -15.74 -3.10
N GLN A 319 0.66 -15.13 -3.51
CA GLN A 319 -0.31 -15.76 -4.43
C GLN A 319 0.27 -16.06 -5.81
N GLY A 320 1.22 -15.27 -6.29
CA GLY A 320 1.91 -15.51 -7.56
C GLY A 320 2.81 -16.75 -7.48
N PHE A 321 3.59 -16.88 -6.40
CA PHE A 321 4.39 -18.08 -6.14
C PHE A 321 3.51 -19.32 -5.95
N ALA A 322 2.46 -19.22 -5.12
CA ALA A 322 1.50 -20.29 -4.93
C ALA A 322 0.84 -20.74 -6.23
N GLY A 323 0.42 -19.78 -7.06
CA GLY A 323 -0.20 -20.06 -8.36
C GLY A 323 0.73 -20.81 -9.33
N ALA A 324 2.04 -20.56 -9.27
CA ALA A 324 3.01 -21.29 -10.08
C ALA A 324 3.26 -22.72 -9.56
N LEU A 325 3.34 -22.88 -8.23
CA LEU A 325 3.50 -24.20 -7.61
C LEU A 325 2.28 -25.11 -7.82
N LEU A 326 1.07 -24.56 -7.86
CA LEU A 326 -0.16 -25.29 -8.16
C LEU A 326 -0.20 -25.88 -9.58
N GLN A 327 0.57 -25.32 -10.51
CA GLN A 327 0.61 -25.80 -11.90
C GLN A 327 1.61 -26.95 -12.12
N LEU A 328 2.34 -27.34 -11.08
CA LEU A 328 3.28 -28.45 -11.16
C LEU A 328 2.54 -29.78 -11.38
N SER A 329 3.14 -30.66 -12.18
CA SER A 329 2.67 -32.04 -12.30
C SER A 329 2.91 -32.79 -10.99
N PHE A 330 2.14 -33.85 -10.75
CA PHE A 330 2.28 -34.67 -9.53
C PHE A 330 3.74 -35.10 -9.24
N LEU A 331 4.47 -35.54 -10.26
CA LEU A 331 5.86 -35.98 -10.11
C LEU A 331 6.80 -34.80 -9.80
N ALA A 332 6.58 -33.64 -10.44
CA ALA A 332 7.33 -32.45 -10.14
C ALA A 332 7.07 -31.96 -8.71
N THR A 333 5.81 -32.00 -8.25
CA THR A 333 5.43 -31.68 -6.86
C THR A 333 6.19 -32.55 -5.86
N LEU A 334 6.26 -33.87 -6.06
CA LEU A 334 7.01 -34.76 -5.18
C LEU A 334 8.50 -34.40 -5.13
N HIS A 335 9.13 -34.25 -6.30
CA HIS A 335 10.56 -33.93 -6.39
C HIS A 335 10.88 -32.59 -5.73
N VAL A 336 10.10 -31.55 -6.07
CA VAL A 336 10.28 -30.20 -5.56
C VAL A 336 10.10 -30.17 -4.04
N SER A 337 9.06 -30.82 -3.50
CA SER A 337 8.82 -30.95 -2.06
C SER A 337 9.97 -31.63 -1.31
N GLU A 338 10.51 -32.71 -1.87
CA GLU A 338 11.66 -33.41 -1.29
C GLU A 338 12.90 -32.53 -1.24
N GLN A 339 13.19 -31.79 -2.32
CA GLN A 339 14.31 -30.85 -2.37
C GLN A 339 14.15 -29.73 -1.34
N PHE A 340 12.95 -29.18 -1.19
CA PHE A 340 12.66 -28.16 -0.16
C PHE A 340 12.88 -28.70 1.25
N ALA A 341 12.40 -29.91 1.55
CA ALA A 341 12.60 -30.53 2.85
C ALA A 341 14.08 -30.83 3.15
N ARG A 342 14.81 -31.37 2.17
CA ARG A 342 16.26 -31.63 2.28
C ARG A 342 17.07 -30.35 2.48
N TYR A 343 16.75 -29.29 1.73
CA TYR A 343 17.44 -28.01 1.86
C TYR A 343 17.23 -27.42 3.27
N LEU A 344 16.00 -27.45 3.78
CA LEU A 344 15.72 -27.01 5.14
C LEU A 344 16.49 -27.82 6.17
N ASP A 345 16.52 -29.15 6.04
CA ASP A 345 17.29 -30.02 6.92
C ASP A 345 18.78 -29.62 6.95
N GLY A 346 19.39 -29.39 5.79
CA GLY A 346 20.78 -28.92 5.70
C GLY A 346 20.99 -27.56 6.36
N GLN A 347 20.10 -26.58 6.11
CA GLN A 347 20.18 -25.26 6.74
C GLN A 347 20.00 -25.31 8.26
N ILE A 348 19.15 -26.20 8.76
CA ILE A 348 18.94 -26.41 10.18
C ILE A 348 20.21 -26.94 10.83
N GLN A 349 20.81 -27.99 10.26
CA GLN A 349 22.05 -28.58 10.76
C GLN A 349 23.23 -27.58 10.74
N GLU A 350 23.33 -26.73 9.72
CA GLU A 350 24.32 -25.63 9.68
C GLU A 350 24.11 -24.62 10.82
N LEU A 351 22.86 -24.29 11.15
CA LEU A 351 22.52 -23.40 12.26
C LEU A 351 22.86 -24.04 13.62
N HIS A 352 22.70 -25.36 13.77
CA HIS A 352 23.16 -26.08 14.97
C HIS A 352 24.69 -26.03 15.14
N GLY A 353 25.45 -26.07 14.04
CA GLY A 353 26.92 -25.98 14.06
C GLY A 353 27.47 -24.58 14.33
N ALA A 354 26.69 -23.52 14.06
CA ALA A 354 27.09 -22.12 14.20
C ALA A 354 26.91 -21.57 15.64
N VAL A 355 27.54 -22.21 16.63
CA VAL A 355 27.52 -21.76 18.02
C VAL A 355 28.31 -20.44 18.15
N GLY A 356 27.59 -19.31 18.30
CA GLY A 356 28.19 -18.02 18.70
C GLY A 356 27.80 -16.78 17.89
N SER A 357 27.05 -16.90 16.79
CA SER A 357 26.61 -15.70 16.05
C SER A 357 25.35 -15.09 16.68
N ALA A 358 25.43 -13.84 17.14
CA ALA A 358 24.26 -13.07 17.54
C ALA A 358 23.35 -12.84 16.31
N GLY A 359 22.14 -13.42 16.31
CA GLY A 359 21.13 -13.27 15.26
C GLY A 359 20.52 -14.54 14.62
N PRO A 360 20.51 -15.73 15.26
CA PRO A 360 20.01 -16.95 14.61
C PRO A 360 18.51 -16.86 14.28
N LEU A 361 17.70 -16.18 15.11
CA LEU A 361 16.25 -16.02 14.88
C LEU A 361 15.91 -15.15 13.66
N GLN A 362 16.66 -14.06 13.42
CA GLN A 362 16.46 -13.21 12.24
C GLN A 362 16.87 -13.92 10.96
N ARG A 363 18.00 -14.65 11.01
CA ARG A 363 18.45 -15.50 9.90
C ARG A 363 17.44 -16.61 9.63
N LEU A 364 16.88 -17.22 10.67
CA LEU A 364 15.85 -18.25 10.56
C LEU A 364 14.58 -17.72 9.88
N ARG A 365 14.05 -16.57 10.33
CA ARG A 365 12.89 -15.93 9.70
C ARG A 365 13.11 -15.70 8.21
N HIS A 366 14.31 -15.25 7.84
CA HIS A 366 14.64 -14.98 6.44
C HIS A 366 14.73 -16.27 5.59
N ILE A 367 15.24 -17.36 6.16
CA ILE A 367 15.30 -18.68 5.49
C ILE A 367 13.90 -19.26 5.31
N LEU A 368 13.03 -19.15 6.33
CA LEU A 368 11.70 -19.76 6.33
C LEU A 368 10.65 -18.97 5.56
N GLU A 369 10.86 -17.67 5.36
CA GLU A 369 9.88 -16.78 4.71
C GLU A 369 9.37 -17.26 3.33
N PRO A 370 10.21 -17.80 2.42
CA PRO A 370 9.72 -18.34 1.14
C PRO A 370 8.83 -19.58 1.29
N PHE A 371 8.95 -20.33 2.39
CA PHE A 371 8.22 -21.58 2.63
C PHE A 371 6.79 -21.35 3.09
N VAL A 372 6.50 -20.20 3.69
CA VAL A 372 5.14 -19.84 4.14
C VAL A 372 4.13 -19.89 2.99
N VAL A 373 4.57 -19.72 1.75
CA VAL A 373 3.73 -19.83 0.55
C VAL A 373 3.08 -21.22 0.39
N PHE A 374 3.64 -22.27 1.00
CA PHE A 374 3.09 -23.62 0.90
C PHE A 374 1.79 -23.78 1.68
N SER A 375 1.50 -22.91 2.64
CA SER A 375 0.31 -23.02 3.48
C SER A 375 -0.97 -23.08 2.64
N GLY A 376 -1.74 -24.16 2.75
CA GLY A 376 -2.98 -24.35 2.00
C GLY A 376 -2.82 -24.87 0.57
N LEU A 377 -1.60 -25.20 0.11
CA LEU A 377 -1.37 -25.91 -1.14
C LEU A 377 -1.38 -27.43 -0.95
N GLU A 378 -1.78 -28.18 -1.98
CA GLU A 378 -1.64 -29.65 -1.98
C GLU A 378 -0.17 -30.10 -1.79
N LEU A 379 0.76 -29.27 -2.29
CA LEU A 379 2.20 -29.44 -2.10
C LEU A 379 2.58 -29.53 -0.62
N ALA A 380 1.86 -28.88 0.29
CA ALA A 380 2.11 -28.92 1.73
C ALA A 380 2.07 -30.34 2.31
N HIS A 381 1.16 -31.21 1.83
CA HIS A 381 1.09 -32.59 2.30
C HIS A 381 2.34 -33.40 1.93
N THR A 382 2.81 -33.23 0.68
CA THR A 382 4.04 -33.90 0.23
C THR A 382 5.28 -33.34 0.92
N PHE A 383 5.33 -32.02 1.14
CA PHE A 383 6.38 -31.38 1.90
C PHE A 383 6.41 -31.87 3.36
N GLU A 384 5.26 -31.95 4.04
CA GLU A 384 5.14 -32.48 5.41
C GLU A 384 5.65 -33.93 5.49
N HIS A 385 5.32 -34.76 4.50
CA HIS A 385 5.76 -36.15 4.44
C HIS A 385 7.29 -36.31 4.41
N PHE A 386 7.99 -35.46 3.66
CA PHE A 386 9.46 -35.49 3.63
C PHE A 386 10.05 -34.79 4.87
N TYR A 387 9.48 -33.67 5.29
CA TYR A 387 9.95 -32.93 6.46
C TYR A 387 9.94 -33.78 7.73
N ARG A 388 8.88 -34.55 7.98
CA ARG A 388 8.80 -35.45 9.16
C ARG A 388 9.88 -36.53 9.17
N HIS A 389 10.35 -36.99 8.00
CA HIS A 389 11.44 -37.98 7.92
C HIS A 389 12.74 -37.36 8.43
N TYR A 390 13.12 -36.20 7.89
CA TYR A 390 14.33 -35.49 8.32
C TYR A 390 14.23 -35.03 9.78
N LEU A 391 13.06 -34.55 10.22
CA LEU A 391 12.83 -34.20 11.62
C LEU A 391 13.01 -35.42 12.53
N GLY A 392 12.47 -36.58 12.16
CA GLY A 392 12.62 -37.82 12.93
C GLY A 392 14.09 -38.20 13.12
N ASP A 393 14.88 -38.16 12.05
CA ASP A 393 16.32 -38.45 12.11
C ASP A 393 17.04 -37.46 13.04
N ARG A 394 16.74 -36.16 12.94
CA ARG A 394 17.33 -35.13 13.82
C ARG A 394 16.94 -35.32 15.29
N LEU A 395 15.66 -35.54 15.58
CA LEU A 395 15.16 -35.71 16.93
C LEU A 395 15.71 -36.97 17.60
N LEU A 396 15.82 -38.08 16.87
CA LEU A 396 16.38 -39.33 17.39
C LEU A 396 17.90 -39.26 17.58
N ALA A 397 18.62 -38.52 16.73
CA ALA A 397 20.07 -38.39 16.82
C ALA A 397 20.52 -37.32 17.83
N GLN A 398 19.80 -36.21 17.95
CA GLN A 398 20.23 -35.00 18.69
C GLN A 398 19.33 -34.66 19.89
N GLY A 399 18.13 -35.24 20.00
CA GLY A 399 17.14 -34.91 21.04
C GLY A 399 16.38 -33.60 20.76
N LEU A 400 15.60 -33.14 21.75
CA LEU A 400 14.85 -31.88 21.63
C LEU A 400 15.77 -30.66 21.54
N SER A 401 15.50 -29.79 20.58
CA SER A 401 16.17 -28.50 20.42
C SER A 401 15.16 -27.36 20.34
N TRP A 402 15.48 -26.23 20.96
CA TRP A 402 14.68 -24.99 20.86
C TRP A 402 14.48 -24.56 19.40
N LEU A 403 15.43 -24.88 18.52
CA LEU A 403 15.40 -24.52 17.11
C LEU A 403 14.26 -25.24 16.38
N GLU A 404 14.03 -26.52 16.68
CA GLU A 404 12.96 -27.31 16.06
C GLU A 404 11.58 -26.75 16.44
N GLY A 405 11.39 -26.40 17.71
CA GLY A 405 10.17 -25.72 18.18
C GLY A 405 9.93 -24.40 17.45
N ALA A 406 10.96 -23.53 17.38
CA ALA A 406 10.86 -22.22 16.72
C ALA A 406 10.59 -22.31 15.20
N ILE A 407 11.03 -23.38 14.54
CA ILE A 407 10.76 -23.64 13.12
C ILE A 407 9.32 -24.10 12.94
N VAL A 408 8.91 -25.12 13.70
CA VAL A 408 7.57 -25.68 13.61
C VAL A 408 6.50 -24.65 13.97
N GLU A 409 6.79 -23.70 14.86
CA GLU A 409 5.91 -22.55 15.11
C GLU A 409 5.77 -21.63 13.90
N GLN A 410 6.87 -21.34 13.18
CA GLN A 410 6.87 -20.39 12.06
C GLN A 410 6.27 -20.96 10.77
N ILE A 411 6.57 -22.22 10.44
CA ILE A 411 6.05 -22.89 9.25
C ILE A 411 4.94 -23.88 9.57
N GLY A 412 4.36 -23.82 10.78
CA GLY A 412 3.36 -24.79 11.25
C GLY A 412 2.12 -24.92 10.36
N LEU A 413 1.73 -23.84 9.69
CA LEU A 413 0.62 -23.83 8.72
C LEU A 413 0.94 -24.57 7.41
N CYS A 414 2.21 -24.91 7.18
CA CYS A 414 2.65 -25.73 6.06
C CYS A 414 2.56 -27.23 6.38
N PHE A 415 2.07 -27.61 7.57
CA PHE A 415 1.89 -28.99 8.01
C PHE A 415 0.40 -29.28 8.24
N PRO A 416 -0.38 -29.61 7.19
CA PRO A 416 -1.81 -29.85 7.31
C PRO A 416 -2.19 -30.92 8.34
N SER A 417 -1.41 -31.99 8.45
CA SER A 417 -1.66 -33.09 9.39
C SER A 417 -1.03 -32.86 10.77
N ARG A 418 -0.24 -31.79 10.92
CA ARG A 418 0.45 -31.41 12.16
C ARG A 418 1.41 -32.47 12.72
N PHE A 419 1.92 -33.37 11.88
CA PHE A 419 2.84 -34.43 12.34
C PHE A 419 4.10 -33.88 13.01
N PRO A 420 4.78 -32.83 12.48
CA PRO A 420 5.94 -32.26 13.15
C PRO A 420 5.64 -31.73 14.56
N GLN A 421 4.47 -31.12 14.76
CA GLN A 421 4.01 -30.64 16.07
C GLN A 421 3.80 -31.80 17.04
N GLU A 422 3.14 -32.87 16.58
CA GLU A 422 2.90 -34.08 17.40
C GLU A 422 4.21 -34.79 17.75
N MET A 423 5.17 -34.88 16.82
CA MET A 423 6.48 -35.49 17.07
C MET A 423 7.25 -34.77 18.19
N LEU A 424 7.22 -33.42 18.20
CA LEU A 424 7.84 -32.64 19.27
C LEU A 424 7.12 -32.81 20.61
N SER A 425 5.79 -32.84 20.61
CA SER A 425 4.99 -33.10 21.82
C SER A 425 5.29 -34.47 22.42
N ASN A 426 5.29 -35.52 21.58
CA ASN A 426 5.55 -36.89 22.01
C ASN A 426 6.95 -37.05 22.59
N LEU A 427 7.96 -36.39 22.02
CA LEU A 427 9.31 -36.45 22.56
C LEU A 427 9.43 -35.68 23.89
N ALA A 428 8.76 -34.55 24.04
CA ALA A 428 8.71 -33.81 25.30
C ALA A 428 8.04 -34.64 26.42
N GLU A 429 6.91 -35.30 26.12
CA GLU A 429 6.24 -36.22 27.05
C GLU A 429 7.14 -37.42 27.41
N SER A 430 7.88 -37.96 26.44
CA SER A 430 8.84 -39.05 26.69
C SER A 430 9.99 -38.62 27.60
N GLU A 431 10.54 -37.42 27.41
CA GLU A 431 11.59 -36.87 28.29
C GLU A 431 11.07 -36.65 29.72
N GLU A 432 9.84 -36.17 29.87
CA GLU A 432 9.20 -36.02 31.19
C GLU A 432 9.01 -37.38 31.88
N LEU A 433 8.48 -38.37 31.17
CA LEU A 433 8.30 -39.73 31.71
C LEU A 433 9.65 -40.36 32.08
N GLN A 434 10.70 -40.12 31.30
CA GLN A 434 12.04 -40.60 31.61
C GLN A 434 12.60 -39.96 32.88
N GLN A 435 12.36 -38.66 33.09
CA GLN A 435 12.74 -37.97 34.33
C GLN A 435 11.96 -38.51 35.53
N GLN A 436 10.64 -38.71 35.39
CA GLN A 436 9.81 -39.30 36.45
C GLN A 436 10.28 -40.71 36.81
N PHE A 437 10.61 -41.53 35.82
CA PHE A 437 11.13 -42.88 36.03
C PHE A 437 12.51 -42.86 36.72
N TYR A 438 13.40 -41.95 36.31
CA TYR A 438 14.70 -41.77 36.96
C TYR A 438 14.56 -41.36 38.43
N LEU A 439 13.69 -40.40 38.74
CA LEU A 439 13.39 -39.99 40.11
C LEU A 439 12.79 -41.14 40.93
N PHE A 440 11.89 -41.93 40.34
CA PHE A 440 11.34 -43.12 40.98
C PHE A 440 12.44 -44.16 41.30
N GLN A 441 13.38 -44.39 40.38
CA GLN A 441 14.51 -45.28 40.62
C GLN A 441 15.41 -44.80 41.76
N LEU A 442 15.68 -43.50 41.84
CA LEU A 442 16.42 -42.91 42.96
C LEU A 442 15.68 -43.11 44.29
N GLN A 443 14.36 -42.86 44.33
CA GLN A 443 13.55 -43.07 45.53
C GLN A 443 13.57 -44.53 46.00
N GLU A 444 13.51 -45.49 45.07
CA GLU A 444 13.60 -46.91 45.41
C GLU A 444 15.00 -47.31 45.90
N GLN A 445 16.07 -46.70 45.38
CA GLN A 445 17.42 -46.88 45.91
C GLN A 445 17.56 -46.33 47.32
N ASP A 446 17.06 -45.11 47.57
CA ASP A 446 17.09 -44.49 48.88
C ASP A 446 16.33 -45.32 49.93
N LYS A 447 15.15 -45.86 49.59
CA LYS A 447 14.40 -46.77 50.47
C LYS A 447 15.20 -48.02 50.84
N ARG A 448 15.86 -48.65 49.87
CA ARG A 448 16.68 -49.86 50.12
C ARG A 448 17.89 -49.58 50.99
N LEU A 449 18.50 -48.40 50.86
CA LEU A 449 19.61 -48.00 51.72
C LEU A 449 19.14 -47.73 53.16
N LEU A 450 17.95 -47.14 53.34
CA LEU A 450 17.35 -46.92 54.65
C LEU A 450 16.91 -48.21 55.37
N GLU A 451 16.66 -49.30 54.65
CA GLU A 451 16.35 -50.61 55.25
C GLU A 451 17.61 -51.38 55.73
N LEU A 452 18.80 -50.92 55.36
CA LEU A 452 20.09 -51.52 55.73
C LEU A 452 20.76 -50.82 56.93
N ASP A 453 20.28 -49.62 57.29
CA ASP A 453 20.62 -48.89 58.53
C ASP A 453 19.61 -49.22 59.65
#